data_AF-A0A351TJH1-F1
#
_entry.id   AF-A0A351TJH1-F1
#
_cell.length_a   1.000
_cell.length_b   1.000
_cell.length_c   1.000
_cell.angle_alpha   90.00
_cell.angle_beta   90.00
_cell.angle_gamma   90.00
#
_symmetry.space_group_name_H-M   'P 1'
#
loop_
_entity.id
_entity.type
_entity.pdbx_description
1 polymer ?
#
loop_
_entity_poly.entity_id
_entity_poly.type
_entity_poly.pdbx_seq_one_letter_code
_entity_poly.pdbx_strand_id
1 'polypeptide(L)'
;MTKIFMREEYLDKIRGFYHSDMIKVVTGIRRCGKSFFLLSVMVDLKKNGIPESDIININLDKREFRKVKTADQLEEVIDSYITDHAQKYIFIDEIQNVKNFEEVINGYREDGHSVFITGSNSYLLSGELVTKLTGRYVEIEMFTLTFYEYLEMKKFLGKETAQNVSKEFTTYIRDGGFPKSLEFDHAEDRNLYVQSVIAQIFEKDISANKKIRNRAAFEKVQTYVINNFGSTVSVANIAEYLKKEKIAV
;
A
#
# COMPACT_ATOMS: atom_id res chain seq x y z
N MET A 1 -16.84 10.67 13.82
CA MET A 1 -15.67 10.54 12.93
C MET A 1 -14.96 9.26 13.27
N THR A 2 -14.65 8.42 12.27
CA THR A 2 -13.83 7.22 12.47
C THR A 2 -12.47 7.66 13.01
N LYS A 3 -12.04 7.09 14.14
CA LYS A 3 -10.72 7.39 14.71
C LYS A 3 -9.66 6.83 13.74
N ILE A 4 -8.72 7.64 13.28
CA ILE A 4 -7.64 7.24 12.37
C ILE A 4 -6.32 7.24 13.13
N PHE A 5 -5.57 6.15 13.04
CA PHE A 5 -4.19 6.07 13.55
C PHE A 5 -3.26 6.77 12.56
N MET A 6 -2.61 7.86 12.97
CA MET A 6 -1.73 8.66 12.12
C MET A 6 -0.33 8.03 12.12
N ARG A 7 0.15 7.62 10.94
CA ARG A 7 1.51 7.09 10.77
C ARG A 7 2.48 8.23 10.49
N GLU A 8 2.94 8.88 11.55
CA GLU A 8 3.65 10.16 11.48
C GLU A 8 4.93 10.10 10.64
N GLU A 9 5.74 9.04 10.77
CA GLU A 9 6.97 8.87 9.99
C GLU A 9 6.74 8.87 8.48
N TYR A 10 5.55 8.42 8.02
CA TYR A 10 5.19 8.47 6.60
C TYR A 10 4.62 9.84 6.22
N LEU A 11 3.89 10.51 7.13
CA LEU A 11 3.38 11.87 6.89
C LEU A 11 4.54 12.86 6.72
N ASP A 12 5.58 12.77 7.55
CA ASP A 12 6.78 13.61 7.47
C ASP A 12 7.48 13.49 6.11
N LYS A 13 7.50 12.30 5.52
CA LYS A 13 8.10 12.07 4.20
C LYS A 13 7.34 12.75 3.07
N ILE A 14 6.03 13.00 3.23
CA ILE A 14 5.16 13.47 2.14
C ILE A 14 4.72 14.93 2.28
N ARG A 15 4.73 15.49 3.49
CA ARG A 15 4.28 16.87 3.78
C ARG A 15 4.95 17.92 2.90
N GLY A 16 6.26 17.78 2.67
CA GLY A 16 7.01 18.70 1.80
C GLY A 16 6.53 18.71 0.34
N PHE A 17 5.80 17.68 -0.08
CA PHE A 17 5.32 17.53 -1.46
C PHE A 17 3.82 17.82 -1.60
N TYR A 18 3.09 18.13 -0.53
CA TYR A 18 1.65 18.39 -0.57
C TYR A 18 1.24 19.44 -1.59
N HIS A 19 2.03 20.50 -1.74
CA HIS A 19 1.76 21.59 -2.67
C HIS A 19 2.67 21.58 -3.91
N SER A 20 3.52 20.56 -4.04
CA SER A 20 4.38 20.42 -5.22
C SER A 20 3.62 19.79 -6.38
N ASP A 21 4.11 20.05 -7.58
CA ASP A 21 3.68 19.44 -8.84
C ASP A 21 4.09 17.96 -8.96
N MET A 22 4.87 17.41 -8.03
CA MET A 22 5.18 15.98 -8.04
C MET A 22 3.92 15.16 -7.75
N ILE A 23 3.76 14.06 -8.49
CA ILE A 23 2.72 13.07 -8.21
C ILE A 23 3.16 12.25 -7.00
N LYS A 24 2.32 12.17 -5.97
CA LYS A 24 2.62 11.44 -4.73
C LYS A 24 2.13 10.01 -4.87
N VAL A 25 3.05 9.06 -5.01
CA VAL A 25 2.73 7.65 -5.22
C VAL A 25 3.00 6.87 -3.94
N VAL A 26 1.95 6.30 -3.36
CA VAL A 26 2.05 5.45 -2.17
C VAL A 26 1.94 3.99 -2.58
N THR A 27 3.04 3.26 -2.38
CA THR A 27 3.14 1.85 -2.74
C THR A 27 3.17 0.99 -1.48
N GLY A 28 2.98 -0.31 -1.63
CA GLY A 28 3.02 -1.24 -0.52
C GLY A 28 2.22 -2.51 -0.78
N ILE A 29 2.45 -3.52 0.06
CA ILE A 29 1.71 -4.77 0.02
C ILE A 29 0.22 -4.57 0.39
N ARG A 30 -0.63 -5.53 0.03
CA ARG A 30 -2.04 -5.49 0.45
C ARG A 30 -2.17 -5.43 1.97
N ARG A 31 -3.15 -4.65 2.42
CA ARG A 31 -3.52 -4.48 3.84
C ARG A 31 -2.44 -3.88 4.74
N CYS A 32 -1.38 -3.26 4.20
CA CYS A 32 -0.43 -2.47 5.00
C CYS A 32 -0.97 -1.11 5.47
N GLY A 33 -2.14 -0.68 4.96
CA GLY A 33 -2.84 0.52 5.43
C GLY A 33 -2.84 1.73 4.48
N LYS A 34 -2.49 1.56 3.19
CA LYS A 34 -2.35 2.68 2.22
C LYS A 34 -3.59 3.58 2.15
N SER A 35 -4.77 2.99 2.04
CA SER A 35 -6.04 3.73 2.01
C SER A 35 -6.23 4.59 3.26
N PHE A 36 -5.90 4.05 4.44
CA PHE A 36 -5.95 4.81 5.69
C PHE A 36 -4.88 5.89 5.76
N PHE A 37 -3.70 5.66 5.18
CA PHE A 37 -2.67 6.68 5.06
C PHE A 37 -3.12 7.86 4.19
N LEU A 38 -3.78 7.63 3.05
CA LEU A 38 -4.37 8.74 2.28
C LEU A 38 -5.41 9.52 3.09
N LEU A 39 -6.26 8.83 3.88
CA LEU A 39 -7.19 9.50 4.78
C LEU A 39 -6.46 10.33 5.85
N SER A 40 -5.32 9.84 6.37
CA SER A 40 -4.46 10.62 7.28
C SER A 40 -3.95 11.89 6.61
N VAL A 41 -3.49 11.81 5.35
CA VAL A 41 -3.05 12.99 4.59
C VAL A 41 -4.20 13.99 4.42
N MET A 42 -5.41 13.54 4.07
CA MET A 42 -6.58 14.43 3.98
C MET A 42 -6.90 15.11 5.31
N VAL A 43 -6.82 14.38 6.43
CA VAL A 43 -6.99 14.95 7.77
C VAL A 43 -5.92 16.00 8.07
N ASP A 44 -4.67 15.73 7.69
CA ASP A 44 -3.55 16.65 7.86
C ASP A 44 -3.73 17.93 7.01
N LEU A 45 -4.15 17.82 5.76
CA LEU A 45 -4.48 18.96 4.89
C LEU A 45 -5.61 19.81 5.47
N LYS A 46 -6.70 19.19 5.94
CA LYS A 46 -7.82 19.90 6.58
C LYS A 46 -7.37 20.65 7.83
N LYS A 47 -6.49 20.05 8.65
CA LYS A 47 -5.90 20.71 9.83
C LYS A 47 -5.05 21.93 9.45
N ASN A 48 -4.40 21.89 8.29
CA ASN A 48 -3.62 22.99 7.74
C ASN A 48 -4.47 24.02 6.95
N GLY A 49 -5.80 23.97 7.07
CA GLY A 49 -6.71 24.99 6.53
C GLY A 49 -7.19 24.74 5.11
N ILE A 50 -6.89 23.59 4.50
CA ILE A 50 -7.42 23.23 3.19
C ILE A 50 -8.92 22.92 3.29
N PRO A 51 -9.79 23.58 2.51
CA PRO A 51 -11.22 23.31 2.49
C PRO A 51 -11.54 21.88 2.07
N GLU A 52 -12.60 21.30 2.65
CA GLU A 52 -13.07 19.97 2.25
C GLU A 52 -13.55 19.92 0.80
N SER A 53 -14.07 21.04 0.26
CA SER A 53 -14.45 21.18 -1.14
C SER A 53 -13.28 21.07 -2.13
N ASP A 54 -12.04 21.24 -1.64
CA ASP A 54 -10.83 21.14 -2.47
C ASP A 54 -10.16 19.76 -2.38
N ILE A 55 -10.72 18.85 -1.58
CA ILE A 55 -10.19 17.49 -1.39
C ILE A 55 -11.09 16.49 -2.10
N ILE A 56 -10.58 15.92 -3.19
CA ILE A 56 -11.28 14.92 -3.99
C ILE A 56 -10.74 13.54 -3.60
N ASN A 57 -11.61 12.61 -3.20
CA ASN A 57 -11.23 11.26 -2.79
C ASN A 57 -11.99 10.19 -3.57
N ILE A 58 -11.29 9.49 -4.45
CA ILE A 58 -11.81 8.44 -5.31
C ILE A 58 -11.16 7.13 -4.88
N ASN A 59 -11.97 6.15 -4.48
CA ASN A 59 -11.48 4.80 -4.17
C ASN A 59 -12.03 3.83 -5.21
N LEU A 60 -11.18 3.36 -6.12
CA LEU A 60 -11.60 2.57 -7.28
C LEU A 60 -12.11 1.16 -6.93
N ASP A 61 -11.94 0.71 -5.69
CA ASP A 61 -12.51 -0.52 -5.16
C ASP A 61 -13.94 -0.33 -4.63
N LYS A 62 -14.40 0.92 -4.40
CA LYS A 62 -15.78 1.18 -3.97
C LYS A 62 -16.78 0.83 -5.06
N ARG A 63 -17.98 0.41 -4.62
CA ARG A 63 -19.09 0.03 -5.49
C ARG A 63 -19.43 1.09 -6.53
N GLU A 64 -19.37 2.36 -6.16
CA GLU A 64 -19.69 3.50 -7.02
C GLU A 64 -18.71 3.63 -8.21
N PHE A 65 -17.42 3.36 -7.99
CA PHE A 65 -16.36 3.48 -8.99
C PHE A 65 -16.00 2.15 -9.66
N ARG A 66 -16.71 1.05 -9.34
CA ARG A 66 -16.42 -0.31 -9.85
C ARG A 66 -16.35 -0.38 -11.38
N LYS A 67 -17.08 0.50 -12.09
CA LYS A 67 -17.12 0.55 -13.56
C LYS A 67 -16.01 1.39 -14.18
N VAL A 68 -15.33 2.22 -13.39
CA VAL A 68 -14.21 3.05 -13.85
C VAL A 68 -13.01 2.14 -14.11
N LYS A 69 -12.68 1.97 -15.39
CA LYS A 69 -11.63 1.05 -15.87
C LYS A 69 -10.74 1.66 -16.95
N THR A 70 -11.12 2.80 -17.52
CA THR A 70 -10.37 3.50 -18.56
C THR A 70 -10.02 4.93 -18.13
N ALA A 71 -9.00 5.50 -18.78
CA ALA A 71 -8.59 6.88 -18.65
C ALA A 71 -9.79 7.85 -18.73
N ASP A 72 -10.55 7.80 -19.83
CA ASP A 72 -11.70 8.69 -20.06
C ASP A 72 -12.74 8.61 -18.93
N GLN A 73 -13.03 7.41 -18.41
CA GLN A 73 -13.97 7.24 -17.30
C GLN A 73 -13.44 7.82 -16.00
N LEU A 74 -12.13 7.78 -15.78
CA LEU A 74 -11.51 8.36 -14.60
C LEU A 74 -11.52 9.89 -14.69
N GLU A 75 -11.22 10.43 -15.88
CA GLU A 75 -11.28 11.86 -16.19
C GLU A 75 -12.69 12.41 -15.96
N GLU A 76 -13.72 11.79 -16.56
CA GLU A 76 -15.13 12.17 -16.34
C GLU A 76 -15.51 12.21 -14.85
N VAL A 77 -15.03 11.24 -14.07
CA VAL A 77 -15.29 11.20 -12.63
C VAL A 77 -14.58 12.35 -11.92
N ILE A 78 -13.30 12.60 -12.19
CA ILE A 78 -12.54 13.67 -11.53
C ILE A 78 -13.15 15.03 -11.88
N ASP A 79 -13.43 15.29 -13.15
CA ASP A 79 -14.03 16.53 -13.63
C ASP A 79 -15.37 16.82 -12.96
N SER A 80 -16.17 15.78 -12.67
CA SER A 80 -17.45 15.95 -11.98
C SER A 80 -17.32 16.53 -10.56
N TYR A 81 -16.14 16.44 -9.95
CA TYR A 81 -15.83 17.04 -8.64
C TYR A 81 -15.15 18.41 -8.73
N ILE A 82 -14.65 18.80 -9.90
CA ILE A 82 -13.98 20.10 -10.09
C ILE A 82 -15.04 21.14 -10.45
N THR A 83 -15.46 21.92 -9.44
CA THR A 83 -16.54 22.90 -9.58
C THR A 83 -16.06 24.35 -9.80
N ASP A 84 -14.76 24.59 -9.69
CA ASP A 84 -14.14 25.91 -9.76
C ASP A 84 -12.67 25.80 -10.22
N HIS A 85 -11.98 26.93 -10.32
CA HIS A 85 -10.57 27.00 -10.73
C HIS A 85 -9.57 26.93 -9.56
N ALA A 86 -10.02 26.62 -8.34
CA ALA A 86 -9.12 26.47 -7.20
C ALA A 86 -8.29 25.19 -7.35
N GLN A 87 -7.09 25.20 -6.77
CA GLN A 87 -6.25 24.02 -6.71
C GLN A 87 -6.96 22.89 -5.95
N LYS A 88 -7.05 21.71 -6.55
CA LYS A 88 -7.61 20.52 -5.92
C LYS A 88 -6.52 19.57 -5.45
N TYR A 89 -6.81 18.84 -4.37
CA TYR A 89 -6.02 17.74 -3.84
C TYR A 89 -6.73 16.44 -4.19
N ILE A 90 -6.23 15.77 -5.22
CA ILE A 90 -6.89 14.62 -5.84
C ILE A 90 -6.24 13.35 -5.29
N PHE A 91 -7.03 12.53 -4.62
CA PHE A 91 -6.63 11.26 -4.03
C PHE A 91 -7.30 10.11 -4.77
N ILE A 92 -6.50 9.19 -5.31
CA ILE A 92 -7.01 8.03 -6.04
C ILE A 92 -6.44 6.75 -5.46
N ASP A 93 -7.29 5.97 -4.81
CA ASP A 93 -6.93 4.69 -4.21
C ASP A 93 -7.09 3.55 -5.24
N GLU A 94 -6.12 2.63 -5.28
CA GLU A 94 -6.06 1.47 -6.17
C GLU A 94 -6.03 1.86 -7.67
N ILE A 95 -5.16 2.80 -8.03
CA ILE A 95 -5.03 3.37 -9.40
C ILE A 95 -4.81 2.31 -10.49
N GLN A 96 -4.20 1.18 -10.14
CA GLN A 96 -3.94 0.07 -11.06
C GLN A 96 -5.21 -0.57 -11.64
N ASN A 97 -6.38 -0.27 -11.06
CA ASN A 97 -7.67 -0.72 -11.57
C ASN A 97 -8.09 0.02 -12.85
N VAL A 98 -7.42 1.12 -13.20
CA VAL A 98 -7.67 1.91 -14.41
C VAL A 98 -6.53 1.71 -15.40
N LYS A 99 -6.86 1.42 -16.65
CA LYS A 99 -5.86 1.33 -17.73
C LYS A 99 -5.54 2.71 -18.29
N ASN A 100 -4.27 2.94 -18.60
CA ASN A 100 -3.77 4.17 -19.22
C ASN A 100 -4.09 5.44 -18.40
N PHE A 101 -4.16 5.33 -17.08
CA PHE A 101 -4.49 6.46 -16.21
C PHE A 101 -3.42 7.57 -16.25
N GLU A 102 -2.20 7.26 -16.71
CA GLU A 102 -1.02 8.09 -16.55
C GLU A 102 -1.15 9.44 -17.28
N GLU A 103 -1.78 9.46 -18.45
CA GLU A 103 -2.04 10.69 -19.22
C GLU A 103 -3.00 11.61 -18.45
N VAL A 104 -4.09 11.06 -17.92
CA VAL A 104 -5.10 11.79 -17.15
C VAL A 104 -4.49 12.41 -15.88
N ILE A 105 -3.73 11.62 -15.11
CA ILE A 105 -3.09 12.11 -13.90
C ILE A 105 -2.04 13.19 -14.19
N ASN A 106 -1.32 13.06 -15.31
CA ASN A 106 -0.38 14.09 -15.74
C ASN A 106 -1.08 15.37 -16.19
N GLY A 107 -2.26 15.28 -16.82
CA GLY A 107 -3.08 16.44 -17.17
C GLY A 107 -3.42 17.28 -15.94
N TYR A 108 -4.05 16.66 -14.93
CA TYR A 108 -4.41 17.38 -13.70
C TYR A 108 -3.21 17.94 -12.94
N ARG A 109 -2.06 17.26 -12.98
CA ARG A 109 -0.79 17.77 -12.45
C ARG A 109 -0.37 19.06 -13.16
N GLU A 110 -0.46 19.08 -14.49
CA GLU A 110 -0.11 20.24 -15.33
C GLU A 110 -1.11 21.40 -15.18
N ASP A 111 -2.37 21.09 -14.86
CA ASP A 111 -3.40 22.08 -14.48
C ASP A 111 -3.20 22.65 -13.06
N GLY A 112 -2.13 22.24 -12.36
CA GLY A 112 -1.75 22.77 -11.06
C GLY A 112 -2.41 22.06 -9.87
N HIS A 113 -3.10 20.95 -10.08
CA HIS A 113 -3.67 20.14 -9.00
C HIS A 113 -2.62 19.25 -8.33
N SER A 114 -2.77 19.02 -7.03
CA SER A 114 -1.90 18.11 -6.28
C SER A 114 -2.47 16.71 -6.29
N VAL A 115 -1.78 15.77 -6.94
CA VAL A 115 -2.27 14.39 -7.08
C VAL A 115 -1.55 13.41 -6.15
N PHE A 116 -2.34 12.56 -5.50
CA PHE A 116 -1.91 11.44 -4.66
C PHE A 116 -2.57 10.15 -5.17
N ILE A 117 -1.77 9.12 -5.42
CA ILE A 117 -2.27 7.83 -5.88
C ILE A 117 -1.72 6.70 -5.02
N THR A 118 -2.47 5.61 -4.88
CA THR A 118 -1.96 4.36 -4.31
C THR A 118 -1.98 3.25 -5.35
N GLY A 119 -1.10 2.28 -5.16
CA GLY A 119 -1.21 1.00 -5.84
C GLY A 119 -0.51 -0.15 -5.12
N SER A 120 -0.74 -1.38 -5.58
CA SER A 120 -0.03 -2.56 -5.06
C SER A 120 1.39 -2.68 -5.63
N ASN A 121 2.32 -3.22 -4.83
CA ASN A 121 3.72 -3.38 -5.23
C ASN A 121 3.90 -4.15 -6.54
N SER A 122 3.10 -5.17 -6.83
CA SER A 122 3.23 -5.94 -8.07
C SER A 122 2.94 -5.14 -9.33
N TYR A 123 2.09 -4.13 -9.23
CA TYR A 123 1.78 -3.22 -10.33
C TYR A 123 2.89 -2.16 -10.53
N LEU A 124 3.44 -1.65 -9.43
CA LEU A 124 4.44 -0.57 -9.44
C LEU A 124 5.86 -1.06 -9.76
N LEU A 125 6.22 -2.25 -9.26
CA LEU A 125 7.48 -2.95 -9.56
C LEU A 125 7.55 -3.48 -11.01
N SER A 126 6.49 -3.31 -11.81
CA SER A 126 6.49 -3.71 -13.22
C SER A 126 7.47 -2.90 -14.08
N GLY A 127 7.97 -1.76 -13.57
CA GLY A 127 8.75 -0.79 -14.34
C GLY A 127 7.90 0.02 -15.33
N GLU A 128 6.62 -0.32 -15.50
CA GLU A 128 5.71 0.41 -16.39
C GLU A 128 5.31 1.76 -15.78
N LEU A 129 5.15 1.83 -14.46
CA LEU A 129 4.81 3.09 -13.78
C LEU A 129 5.99 4.07 -13.76
N VAL A 130 7.19 3.55 -13.52
CA VAL A 130 8.46 4.30 -13.54
C VAL A 130 8.75 4.86 -14.94
N THR A 131 8.51 4.07 -15.99
CA THR A 131 8.73 4.51 -17.38
C THR A 131 7.69 5.54 -17.82
N LYS A 132 6.43 5.42 -17.38
CA LYS A 132 5.34 6.31 -17.82
C LYS A 132 5.27 7.63 -17.07
N LEU A 133 5.59 7.67 -15.78
CA LEU A 133 5.60 8.93 -15.00
C LEU A 133 6.90 9.73 -15.12
N THR A 134 7.91 9.23 -15.85
CA THR A 134 9.08 10.01 -16.34
C THR A 134 9.80 10.86 -15.27
N GLY A 135 9.85 10.38 -14.02
CA GLY A 135 10.51 11.08 -12.90
C GLY A 135 9.70 12.23 -12.27
N ARG A 136 8.45 12.44 -12.68
CA ARG A 136 7.54 13.48 -12.16
C ARG A 136 6.73 13.01 -10.96
N TYR A 137 7.31 12.13 -10.17
CA TYR A 137 6.65 11.51 -9.02
C TYR A 137 7.62 11.32 -7.86
N VAL A 138 7.07 11.34 -6.65
CA VAL A 138 7.75 10.91 -5.43
C VAL A 138 7.09 9.63 -4.95
N GLU A 139 7.89 8.59 -4.72
CA GLU A 139 7.40 7.30 -4.25
C GLU A 139 7.63 7.13 -2.76
N ILE A 140 6.61 6.64 -2.06
CA ILE A 140 6.71 6.22 -0.68
C ILE A 140 6.26 4.76 -0.61
N GLU A 141 7.25 3.87 -0.46
CA GLU A 141 6.99 2.47 -0.19
C GLU A 141 6.58 2.28 1.28
N MET A 142 5.33 1.87 1.48
CA MET A 142 4.75 1.70 2.79
C MET A 142 4.68 0.23 3.19
N PHE A 143 5.34 -0.07 4.31
CA PHE A 143 5.32 -1.38 4.93
C PHE A 143 4.17 -1.52 5.93
N THR A 144 3.97 -2.73 6.44
CA THR A 144 3.20 -2.97 7.67
C THR A 144 3.75 -2.15 8.84
N LEU A 145 3.06 -2.16 9.98
CA LEU A 145 3.52 -1.44 11.16
C LEU A 145 4.93 -1.88 11.55
N THR A 146 5.80 -0.90 11.82
CA THR A 146 7.03 -1.13 12.56
C THR A 146 6.69 -1.59 13.98
N PHE A 147 7.67 -2.12 14.72
CA PHE A 147 7.44 -2.48 16.11
C PHE A 147 7.00 -1.27 16.96
N TYR A 148 7.54 -0.08 16.65
CA TYR A 148 7.15 1.15 17.31
C TYR A 148 5.68 1.51 17.01
N GLU A 149 5.30 1.55 15.74
CA GLU A 149 3.91 1.82 15.33
C GLU A 149 2.93 0.76 15.84
N TYR A 150 3.36 -0.50 15.97
CA TYR A 150 2.58 -1.58 16.57
C TYR A 150 2.21 -1.27 18.03
N LEU A 151 3.17 -0.82 18.84
CA LEU A 151 2.92 -0.46 20.23
C LEU A 151 2.01 0.77 20.34
N GLU A 152 2.23 1.78 19.50
CA GLU A 152 1.38 2.97 19.45
C GLU A 152 -0.04 2.64 18.99
N MET A 153 -0.19 1.78 17.99
CA MET A 153 -1.50 1.37 17.49
C MET A 153 -2.26 0.55 18.54
N LYS A 154 -1.59 -0.31 19.31
CA LYS A 154 -2.21 -0.99 20.47
C LYS A 154 -2.75 0.02 21.47
N LYS A 155 -1.96 1.03 21.85
CA LYS A 155 -2.43 2.11 22.75
C LYS A 155 -3.61 2.86 22.15
N PHE A 156 -3.55 3.18 20.85
CA PHE A 156 -4.61 3.89 20.13
C PHE A 156 -5.95 3.13 20.15
N LEU A 157 -5.88 1.80 20.04
CA LEU A 157 -7.00 0.86 20.12
C LEU A 157 -7.43 0.55 21.57
N GLY A 158 -6.76 1.11 22.57
CA GLY A 158 -7.05 0.83 23.99
C GLY A 158 -6.62 -0.58 24.44
N LYS A 159 -5.70 -1.23 23.73
CA LYS A 159 -5.19 -2.56 24.07
C LYS A 159 -4.05 -2.48 25.06
N GLU A 160 -4.01 -3.44 25.98
CA GLU A 160 -2.90 -3.56 26.92
C GLU A 160 -1.59 -3.88 26.18
N THR A 161 -0.52 -3.20 26.61
CA THR A 161 0.85 -3.52 26.20
C THR A 161 1.54 -4.15 27.40
N ALA A 162 2.21 -5.29 27.20
CA ALA A 162 2.94 -5.95 28.25
C ALA A 162 4.04 -5.02 28.76
N GLN A 163 4.24 -5.01 30.07
CA GLN A 163 5.26 -4.18 30.71
C GLN A 163 6.69 -4.53 30.23
N ASN A 164 6.89 -5.76 29.76
CA ASN A 164 8.15 -6.22 29.20
C ASN A 164 8.17 -6.06 27.67
N VAL A 165 8.98 -5.12 27.18
CA VAL A 165 9.18 -4.83 25.76
C VAL A 165 9.67 -6.05 24.98
N SER A 166 10.52 -6.90 25.55
CA SER A 166 11.01 -8.13 24.88
C SER A 166 9.88 -9.13 24.64
N LYS A 167 8.92 -9.22 25.55
CA LYS A 167 7.72 -10.04 25.37
C LYS A 167 6.85 -9.50 24.24
N GLU A 168 6.60 -8.19 24.21
CA GLU A 168 5.87 -7.54 23.11
C GLU A 168 6.56 -7.72 21.76
N PHE A 169 7.89 -7.59 21.72
CA PHE A 169 8.65 -7.79 20.49
C PHE A 169 8.54 -9.23 19.99
N THR A 170 8.60 -10.22 20.89
CA THR A 170 8.39 -11.63 20.55
C THR A 170 6.98 -11.86 19.98
N THR A 171 5.96 -11.24 20.55
CA THR A 171 4.59 -11.29 20.02
C THR A 171 4.49 -10.60 18.67
N TYR A 172 5.10 -9.44 18.48
CA TYR A 172 5.12 -8.72 17.20
C TYR A 172 5.77 -9.55 16.09
N ILE A 173 6.93 -10.18 16.35
CA ILE A 173 7.60 -11.03 15.37
C ILE A 173 6.73 -12.25 15.01
N ARG A 174 5.95 -12.77 15.95
CA ARG A 174 5.06 -13.93 15.72
C ARG A 174 3.78 -13.54 14.97
N ASP A 175 3.10 -12.49 15.43
CA ASP A 175 1.76 -12.11 14.96
C ASP A 175 1.82 -11.16 13.75
N GLY A 176 3.01 -10.57 13.49
CA GLY A 176 3.27 -9.65 12.40
C GLY A 176 2.75 -8.23 12.62
N GLY A 177 3.02 -7.36 11.65
CA GLY A 177 2.71 -5.92 11.72
C GLY A 177 1.45 -5.47 10.97
N PHE A 178 0.57 -6.37 10.50
CA PHE A 178 -0.60 -5.93 9.74
C PHE A 178 -1.57 -5.11 10.62
N PRO A 179 -1.89 -3.84 10.28
CA PRO A 179 -2.67 -2.97 11.17
C PRO A 179 -3.99 -3.58 11.64
N LYS A 180 -4.74 -4.17 10.71
CA LYS A 180 -6.06 -4.76 11.00
C LYS A 180 -5.97 -6.02 11.87
N SER A 181 -4.83 -6.72 11.92
CA SER A 181 -4.69 -7.89 12.80
C SER A 181 -4.79 -7.47 14.27
N LEU A 182 -4.38 -6.24 14.60
CA LEU A 182 -4.49 -5.70 15.94
C LEU A 182 -5.93 -5.49 16.42
N GLU A 183 -6.94 -5.54 15.55
CA GLU A 183 -8.33 -5.44 15.98
C GLU A 183 -8.89 -6.76 16.54
N PHE A 184 -8.27 -7.91 16.23
CA PHE A 184 -8.73 -9.21 16.74
C PHE A 184 -8.07 -9.55 18.08
N ASP A 185 -8.89 -9.88 19.08
CA ASP A 185 -8.42 -10.16 20.44
C ASP A 185 -7.86 -11.57 20.60
N HIS A 186 -8.49 -12.56 19.96
CA HIS A 186 -8.03 -13.94 20.00
C HIS A 186 -6.89 -14.19 19.01
N ALA A 187 -5.88 -14.95 19.46
CA ALA A 187 -4.72 -15.27 18.63
C ALA A 187 -5.08 -16.10 17.39
N GLU A 188 -6.09 -16.98 17.51
CA GLU A 188 -6.57 -17.82 16.39
C GLU A 188 -7.16 -16.96 15.27
N ASP A 189 -8.00 -15.97 15.61
CA ASP A 189 -8.58 -15.03 14.64
C ASP A 189 -7.50 -14.19 13.95
N ARG A 190 -6.51 -13.72 14.72
CA ARG A 190 -5.35 -12.99 14.17
C ARG A 190 -4.59 -13.85 13.17
N ASN A 191 -4.28 -15.10 13.54
CA ASN A 191 -3.54 -16.02 12.69
C ASN A 191 -4.31 -16.33 11.41
N LEU A 192 -5.61 -16.63 11.51
CA LEU A 192 -6.47 -16.88 10.36
C LEU A 192 -6.52 -15.66 9.42
N TYR A 193 -6.67 -14.47 9.99
CA TYR A 193 -6.63 -13.22 9.22
C TYR A 193 -5.30 -13.07 8.49
N VAL A 194 -4.17 -13.17 9.19
CA VAL A 194 -2.83 -12.98 8.59
C VAL A 194 -2.57 -14.02 7.50
N GLN A 195 -2.91 -15.28 7.71
CA GLN A 195 -2.81 -16.32 6.68
C GLN A 195 -3.65 -15.97 5.45
N SER A 196 -4.89 -15.46 5.63
CA SER A 196 -5.74 -15.01 4.52
C SER A 196 -5.12 -13.84 3.74
N VAL A 197 -4.44 -12.91 4.44
CA VAL A 197 -3.73 -11.78 3.80
C VAL A 197 -2.62 -12.30 2.92
N ILE A 198 -1.78 -13.16 3.49
CA ILE A 198 -0.63 -13.74 2.81
C ILE A 198 -1.08 -14.50 1.57
N ALA A 199 -2.10 -15.35 1.69
CA ALA A 199 -2.66 -16.08 0.55
C ALA A 199 -3.14 -15.14 -0.57
N GLN A 200 -3.84 -14.05 -0.22
CA GLN A 200 -4.32 -13.06 -1.21
C GLN A 200 -3.18 -12.29 -1.88
N ILE A 201 -2.12 -11.94 -1.15
CA ILE A 201 -0.91 -11.34 -1.73
C ILE A 201 -0.34 -12.31 -2.78
N PHE A 202 -0.18 -13.58 -2.42
CA PHE A 202 0.35 -14.58 -3.36
C PHE A 202 -0.53 -14.80 -4.58
N GLU A 203 -1.84 -14.91 -4.39
CA GLU A 203 -2.76 -15.17 -5.50
C GLU A 203 -2.88 -13.98 -6.43
N LYS A 204 -3.15 -12.79 -5.87
CA LYS A 204 -3.56 -11.63 -6.65
C LYS A 204 -2.42 -10.67 -6.99
N ASP A 205 -1.36 -10.58 -6.19
CA ASP A 205 -0.20 -9.73 -6.52
C ASP A 205 0.89 -10.51 -7.25
N ILE A 206 1.13 -11.75 -6.85
CA ILE A 206 2.30 -12.50 -7.33
C ILE A 206 1.92 -13.46 -8.46
N SER A 207 0.96 -14.36 -8.23
CA SER A 207 0.60 -15.44 -9.18
C SER A 207 -0.14 -14.93 -10.42
N ALA A 208 -0.84 -13.80 -10.29
CA ALA A 208 -1.45 -13.11 -11.43
C ALA A 208 -0.40 -12.54 -12.41
N ASN A 209 0.88 -12.49 -12.01
CA ASN A 209 1.96 -12.07 -12.88
C ASN A 209 2.29 -13.18 -13.89
N LYS A 210 2.01 -12.92 -15.17
CA LYS A 210 2.27 -13.84 -16.29
C LYS A 210 3.73 -14.29 -16.44
N LYS A 211 4.66 -13.68 -15.71
CA LYS A 211 6.09 -14.07 -15.69
C LYS A 211 6.37 -15.35 -14.89
N ILE A 212 5.48 -15.78 -13.98
CA ILE A 212 5.68 -16.99 -13.19
C ILE A 212 5.22 -18.22 -13.98
N ARG A 213 6.18 -18.96 -14.54
CA ARG A 213 5.91 -20.16 -15.37
C ARG A 213 5.78 -21.45 -14.56
N ASN A 214 6.58 -21.58 -13.50
CA ASN A 214 6.60 -22.77 -12.63
C ASN A 214 6.19 -22.37 -11.20
N ARG A 215 4.89 -22.52 -10.90
CA ARG A 215 4.33 -22.17 -9.59
C ARG A 215 4.88 -23.04 -8.46
N ALA A 216 5.09 -24.33 -8.70
CA ALA A 216 5.62 -25.24 -7.69
C ALA A 216 7.06 -24.87 -7.27
N ALA A 217 7.92 -24.55 -8.25
CA ALA A 217 9.27 -24.06 -7.97
C ALA A 217 9.23 -22.71 -7.22
N PHE A 218 8.35 -21.79 -7.63
CA PHE A 218 8.17 -20.51 -6.96
C PHE A 218 7.78 -20.66 -5.49
N GLU A 219 6.77 -21.48 -5.19
CA GLU A 219 6.31 -21.75 -3.82
C GLU A 219 7.43 -22.33 -2.94
N LYS A 220 8.30 -23.16 -3.51
CA LYS A 220 9.44 -23.74 -2.79
C LYS A 220 10.55 -22.74 -2.50
N VAL A 221 10.89 -21.88 -3.47
CA VAL A 221 11.81 -20.75 -3.24
C VAL A 221 11.25 -19.82 -2.17
N GLN A 222 9.97 -19.50 -2.24
CA GLN A 222 9.27 -18.69 -1.26
C GLN A 222 9.38 -19.30 0.15
N THR A 223 9.01 -20.58 0.32
CA THR A 223 9.15 -21.25 1.63
C THR A 223 10.59 -21.24 2.14
N TYR A 224 11.57 -21.45 1.25
CA TYR A 224 12.98 -21.35 1.62
C TYR A 224 13.35 -19.97 2.15
N VAL A 225 12.98 -18.89 1.43
CA VAL A 225 13.27 -17.51 1.86
C VAL A 225 12.58 -17.19 3.19
N ILE A 226 11.32 -17.57 3.36
CA ILE A 226 10.57 -17.35 4.61
C ILE A 226 11.24 -18.08 5.78
N ASN A 227 11.66 -19.33 5.60
CA ASN A 227 12.31 -20.10 6.68
C ASN A 227 13.72 -19.57 7.02
N ASN A 228 14.29 -18.73 6.15
CA ASN A 228 15.63 -18.17 6.30
C ASN A 228 15.61 -16.64 6.40
N PHE A 229 14.50 -16.03 6.85
CA PHE A 229 14.32 -14.58 6.87
C PHE A 229 15.38 -13.80 7.67
N GLY A 230 16.05 -14.44 8.63
CA GLY A 230 17.13 -13.87 9.43
C GLY A 230 18.55 -14.17 8.92
N SER A 231 18.68 -14.87 7.79
CA SER A 231 19.95 -15.35 7.23
C SER A 231 20.24 -14.71 5.87
N THR A 232 21.51 -14.63 5.49
CA THR A 232 21.89 -14.22 4.13
C THR A 232 21.46 -15.27 3.11
N VAL A 233 20.61 -14.88 2.17
CA VAL A 233 20.13 -15.75 1.09
C VAL A 233 21.01 -15.57 -0.15
N SER A 234 21.45 -16.66 -0.76
CA SER A 234 22.17 -16.65 -2.05
C SER A 234 21.43 -17.46 -3.11
N VAL A 235 21.54 -17.05 -4.37
CA VAL A 235 20.94 -17.77 -5.51
C VAL A 235 21.50 -19.19 -5.62
N ALA A 236 22.79 -19.37 -5.30
CA ALA A 236 23.44 -20.68 -5.29
C ALA A 236 22.80 -21.62 -4.25
N ASN A 237 22.58 -21.14 -3.02
CA ASN A 237 21.97 -21.94 -1.95
C ASN A 237 20.52 -22.33 -2.27
N ILE A 238 19.76 -21.42 -2.90
CA ILE A 238 18.41 -21.72 -3.37
C ILE A 238 18.45 -22.80 -4.47
N ALA A 239 19.35 -22.68 -5.44
CA ALA A 239 19.46 -23.65 -6.53
C ALA A 239 19.85 -25.05 -6.03
N GLU A 240 20.76 -25.12 -5.06
CA GLU A 240 21.14 -26.37 -4.40
C GLU A 240 19.97 -26.98 -3.63
N TYR A 241 19.22 -26.17 -2.88
CA TYR A 241 18.00 -26.60 -2.20
C TYR A 241 16.96 -27.19 -3.17
N LEU A 242 16.67 -26.50 -4.28
CA LEU A 242 15.72 -26.98 -5.29
C LEU A 242 16.16 -28.29 -5.96
N LYS A 243 17.47 -28.44 -6.24
CA LYS A 243 18.04 -29.70 -6.75
C LYS A 243 17.85 -30.85 -5.77
N LYS A 244 18.09 -30.61 -4.47
CA LYS A 244 17.91 -31.60 -3.41
C LYS A 244 16.46 -32.07 -3.28
N GLU A 245 15.52 -31.15 -3.47
CA GLU A 245 14.08 -31.42 -3.47
C GLU A 245 13.58 -32.08 -4.78
N LYS A 246 14.47 -32.35 -5.75
CA LYS A 246 14.17 -32.95 -7.08
C LYS A 246 13.14 -32.18 -7.90
N ILE A 247 13.17 -30.86 -7.81
CA ILE A 247 12.28 -29.98 -8.58
C ILE A 247 12.97 -29.64 -9.90
N ALA A 248 12.27 -29.81 -11.03
CA ALA A 248 12.74 -29.31 -12.32
C ALA A 248 12.72 -27.77 -12.29
N VAL A 249 13.90 -27.16 -12.32
CA VAL A 249 14.12 -25.71 -12.41
C VAL A 249 14.37 -25.34 -13.85
#